data_AF-A0A800CAG1-F1
#
_entry.id   AF-A0A800CAG1-F1
#
_cell.length_a   1.000
_cell.length_b   1.000
_cell.length_c   1.000
_cell.angle_alpha   90.00
_cell.angle_beta   90.00
_cell.angle_gamma   90.00
#
_symmetry.space_group_name_H-M   'P 1'
#
loop_
_entity.id
_entity.type
_entity.pdbx_description
1 polymer ?
#
loop_
_entity_poly.entity_id
_entity_poly.type
_entity_poly.pdbx_seq_one_letter_code
_entity_poly.pdbx_strand_id
1 'polypeptide(L)'
;MYQRYYFVPKATGTFTDTLLAFGLAQILADIVDQIQGPDTSQVVLEDQGGYFRIDAGVDILEDWPDRLHPWDRLPYLLGGRQFSTHPPEAPDILTRNADEDWEQFRRYIEQRKVLSDQKIVGQELTQALTDYKPRPDWTIATYLADFRMQVQGIHNKLALQWHLTCQTYLALNVRTILGMFASLNASVDEQMEAWRQQVGKAFLHLITASQVFNPHMGKGQNRAKANKLTMGNEKVFWLLEYLKAVGLWLAAAPRNATNANLRKTYVLAPRYLALRHHKQIFHKFLDRLWNDTAVKMDIIATLLYTQVLLDYSVEKDALGLFQVRRVSRLISGMDVATYQQLSANAYTMMNLAFLGLPDWMPDIRSPAEVREFKAILEEHHERIRAIDESRSDGYQLLLRYRDFLSGDELDALFDFLADYGRFLISELERDHYYIKPFSETHLRRLVEMSQPKLSPILQSQGF
;
A
#
# COMPACT_ATOMS: atom_id res chain seq x y z
N MET A 1 -18.75 19.09 13.37
CA MET A 1 -19.05 17.95 12.48
C MET A 1 -18.87 18.37 11.03
N TYR A 2 -19.58 19.40 10.56
CA TYR A 2 -19.41 19.97 9.22
C TYR A 2 -18.29 21.02 9.25
N GLN A 3 -17.17 20.71 8.62
CA GLN A 3 -15.93 21.47 8.71
C GLN A 3 -14.96 20.99 7.62
N ARG A 4 -13.86 21.73 7.42
CA ARG A 4 -12.80 21.34 6.48
C ARG A 4 -11.88 20.22 6.96
N TYR A 5 -11.58 20.13 8.25
CA TYR A 5 -10.56 19.21 8.79
C TYR A 5 -11.17 18.06 9.59
N TYR A 6 -10.76 16.83 9.32
CA TYR A 6 -11.16 15.64 10.08
C TYR A 6 -9.95 14.91 10.63
N PHE A 7 -10.15 14.12 11.70
CA PHE A 7 -9.05 13.56 12.48
C PHE A 7 -9.22 12.06 12.69
N VAL A 8 -8.20 11.28 12.31
CA VAL A 8 -8.15 9.83 12.56
C VAL A 8 -7.04 9.55 13.59
N PRO A 9 -7.39 9.24 14.85
CA PRO A 9 -6.40 8.88 15.86
C PRO A 9 -5.60 7.63 15.46
N LYS A 10 -4.31 7.58 15.79
CA LYS A 10 -3.51 6.37 15.62
C LYS A 10 -3.67 5.43 16.82
N ALA A 11 -4.88 4.90 16.97
CA ALA A 11 -5.28 4.15 18.16
C ALA A 11 -4.57 2.80 18.27
N THR A 12 -4.22 2.18 17.14
CA THR A 12 -3.64 0.83 17.12
C THR A 12 -2.14 0.85 16.91
N GLY A 13 -1.59 1.94 16.35
CA GLY A 13 -0.18 2.04 15.98
C GLY A 13 0.21 1.07 14.86
N THR A 14 -0.77 0.60 14.09
CA THR A 14 -0.58 -0.31 12.94
C THR A 14 -1.23 0.30 11.70
N PHE A 15 -1.03 -0.32 10.53
CA PHE A 15 -1.65 0.18 9.29
C PHE A 15 -3.18 0.28 9.32
N THR A 16 -3.87 -0.31 10.30
CA THR A 16 -5.32 -0.10 10.52
C THR A 16 -5.68 1.37 10.54
N ASP A 17 -4.90 2.19 11.26
CA ASP A 17 -5.13 3.63 11.38
C ASP A 17 -4.92 4.31 10.01
N THR A 18 -3.92 3.86 9.25
CA THR A 18 -3.63 4.32 7.90
C THR A 18 -4.75 3.95 6.91
N LEU A 19 -5.26 2.73 6.97
CA LEU A 19 -6.40 2.29 6.15
C LEU A 19 -7.66 3.12 6.47
N LEU A 20 -7.92 3.39 7.75
CA LEU A 20 -9.01 4.29 8.16
C LEU A 20 -8.83 5.70 7.57
N ALA A 21 -7.62 6.26 7.63
CA ALA A 21 -7.31 7.58 7.09
C ALA A 21 -7.54 7.66 5.57
N PHE A 22 -7.07 6.67 4.80
CA PHE A 22 -7.33 6.60 3.36
C PHE A 22 -8.82 6.39 3.05
N GLY A 23 -9.52 5.55 3.82
CA GLY A 23 -10.95 5.36 3.69
C GLY A 23 -11.73 6.66 3.88
N LEU A 24 -11.45 7.39 4.97
CA LEU A 24 -12.07 8.67 5.25
C LEU A 24 -11.76 9.71 4.17
N ALA A 25 -10.49 9.81 3.75
CA ALA A 25 -10.08 10.72 2.70
C ALA A 25 -10.85 10.45 1.38
N GLN A 26 -11.11 9.18 1.06
CA GLN A 26 -11.90 8.84 -0.11
C GLN A 26 -13.36 9.26 0.04
N ILE A 27 -13.98 9.04 1.19
CA ILE A 27 -15.37 9.47 1.42
C ILE A 27 -15.50 11.00 1.35
N LEU A 28 -14.55 11.75 1.91
CA LEU A 28 -14.53 13.21 1.78
C LEU A 28 -14.36 13.65 0.31
N ALA A 29 -13.51 12.96 -0.45
CA ALA A 29 -13.35 13.24 -1.88
C ALA A 29 -14.65 12.97 -2.65
N ASP A 30 -15.33 11.85 -2.36
CA ASP A 30 -16.61 11.49 -2.98
C ASP A 30 -17.69 12.55 -2.71
N ILE A 31 -17.78 13.03 -1.47
CA ILE A 31 -18.71 14.08 -1.07
C ILE A 31 -18.44 15.37 -1.85
N VAL A 32 -17.17 15.81 -1.90
CA VAL A 32 -16.79 17.05 -2.60
C VAL A 32 -17.05 16.91 -4.11
N ASP A 33 -16.63 15.81 -4.71
CA ASP A 33 -16.78 15.59 -6.16
C ASP A 33 -18.26 15.50 -6.59
N GLN A 34 -19.15 14.93 -5.77
CA GLN A 34 -20.58 14.91 -6.08
C GLN A 34 -21.23 16.30 -6.00
N ILE A 35 -20.78 17.16 -5.08
CA ILE A 35 -21.40 18.48 -4.85
C ILE A 35 -20.82 19.56 -5.75
N GLN A 36 -19.49 19.56 -5.96
CA GLN A 36 -18.77 20.61 -6.69
C GLN A 36 -18.42 20.21 -8.12
N GLY A 37 -18.56 18.93 -8.46
CA GLY A 37 -18.25 18.39 -9.78
C GLY A 37 -17.06 17.42 -9.77
N PRO A 38 -16.95 16.57 -10.79
CA PRO A 38 -15.93 15.53 -10.84
C PRO A 38 -14.51 16.11 -10.83
N ASP A 39 -13.60 15.42 -10.15
CA ASP A 39 -12.17 15.74 -10.04
C ASP A 39 -11.86 17.13 -9.45
N THR A 40 -12.81 17.72 -8.70
CA THR A 40 -12.62 19.00 -8.00
C THR A 40 -11.98 18.81 -6.63
N SER A 41 -12.11 17.62 -6.03
CA SER A 41 -11.61 17.32 -4.70
C SER A 41 -10.11 17.53 -4.55
N GLN A 42 -9.73 18.27 -3.52
CA GLN A 42 -8.35 18.57 -3.13
C GLN A 42 -8.00 17.95 -1.78
N VAL A 43 -8.48 16.72 -1.53
CA VAL A 43 -8.29 16.07 -0.24
C VAL A 43 -6.82 15.77 0.02
N VAL A 44 -6.32 16.17 1.18
CA VAL A 44 -4.93 15.95 1.63
C VAL A 44 -4.91 15.17 2.93
N LEU A 45 -4.10 14.12 2.98
CA LEU A 45 -3.77 13.38 4.20
C LEU A 45 -2.47 13.94 4.78
N GLU A 46 -2.47 14.25 6.07
CA GLU A 46 -1.26 14.68 6.78
C GLU A 46 -1.10 13.94 8.10
N ASP A 47 0.10 13.41 8.34
CA ASP A 47 0.47 12.77 9.59
C ASP A 47 0.96 13.82 10.61
N GLN A 48 0.25 13.91 11.73
CA GLN A 48 0.56 14.81 12.86
C GLN A 48 1.19 14.05 14.04
N GLY A 49 1.75 12.87 13.79
CA GLY A 49 2.35 12.01 14.81
C GLY A 49 1.30 11.10 15.44
N GLY A 50 0.53 11.63 16.40
CA GLY A 50 -0.48 10.85 17.16
C GLY A 50 -1.81 10.62 16.43
N TYR A 51 -2.03 11.31 15.31
CA TYR A 51 -3.24 11.21 14.50
C TYR A 51 -2.94 11.63 13.06
N PHE A 52 -3.81 11.25 12.12
CA PHE A 52 -3.86 11.83 10.79
C PHE A 52 -4.88 12.97 10.76
N ARG A 53 -4.49 14.10 10.16
CA ARG A 53 -5.39 15.18 9.78
C ARG A 53 -5.75 15.01 8.31
N ILE A 54 -7.04 14.96 7.99
CA ILE A 54 -7.55 14.92 6.62
C ILE A 54 -8.16 16.28 6.32
N ASP A 55 -7.55 17.02 5.40
CA ASP A 55 -8.08 18.28 4.88
C ASP A 55 -8.97 17.97 3.67
N ALA A 56 -10.26 18.26 3.75
CA ALA A 56 -11.20 18.07 2.65
C ALA A 56 -10.96 19.08 1.48
N GLY A 57 -10.15 20.11 1.70
CA GLY A 57 -9.87 21.21 0.78
C GLY A 57 -10.90 22.34 0.86
N VAL A 58 -12.10 22.03 1.33
CA VAL A 58 -13.26 22.94 1.47
C VAL A 58 -14.03 22.61 2.74
N ASP A 59 -14.78 23.57 3.28
CA ASP A 59 -15.71 23.29 4.38
C ASP A 59 -16.88 22.45 3.86
N ILE A 60 -17.08 21.27 4.45
CA ILE A 60 -18.29 20.48 4.24
C ILE A 60 -19.45 21.23 4.89
N LEU A 61 -20.57 21.41 4.17
CA LEU A 61 -21.76 22.09 4.69
C LEU A 61 -22.79 21.08 5.21
N GLU A 62 -23.67 21.55 6.09
CA GLU A 62 -24.68 20.73 6.77
C GLU A 62 -25.71 20.11 5.80
N ASP A 63 -26.03 20.79 4.71
CA ASP A 63 -27.00 20.35 3.69
C ASP A 63 -26.40 19.35 2.69
N TRP A 64 -25.07 19.21 2.63
CA TRP A 64 -24.42 18.36 1.63
C TRP A 64 -24.82 16.90 1.73
N PRO A 65 -24.83 16.24 2.90
CA PRO A 65 -25.21 14.84 3.01
C PRO A 65 -26.59 14.51 2.44
N ASP A 66 -27.54 15.45 2.49
CA ASP A 66 -28.91 15.27 1.95
C ASP A 66 -28.98 15.42 0.43
N ARG A 67 -27.94 15.95 -0.21
CA ARG A 67 -27.84 16.19 -1.65
C ARG A 67 -27.04 15.12 -2.40
N LEU A 68 -26.47 14.15 -1.66
CA LEU A 68 -25.67 13.09 -2.25
C LEU A 68 -26.56 12.02 -2.90
N HIS A 69 -26.04 11.43 -3.97
CA HIS A 69 -26.64 10.26 -4.61
C HIS A 69 -25.90 8.99 -4.19
N PRO A 70 -26.58 7.83 -4.05
CA PRO A 70 -25.94 6.56 -3.70
C PRO A 70 -24.74 6.23 -4.60
N TRP A 71 -23.69 5.65 -4.00
CA TRP A 71 -22.50 5.22 -4.72
C TRP A 71 -21.89 3.97 -4.09
N ASP A 72 -21.12 3.21 -4.86
CA ASP A 72 -20.36 2.06 -4.38
C ASP A 72 -18.85 2.27 -4.58
N ARG A 73 -18.06 2.00 -3.53
CA ARG A 73 -16.58 2.00 -3.59
C ARG A 73 -15.97 0.61 -3.47
N LEU A 74 -16.69 -0.33 -2.87
CA LEU A 74 -16.23 -1.71 -2.72
C LEU A 74 -16.97 -2.58 -3.73
N PRO A 75 -16.27 -3.28 -4.63
CA PRO A 75 -16.92 -4.27 -5.47
C PRO A 75 -17.29 -5.49 -4.62
N TYR A 76 -18.49 -6.02 -4.80
CA TYR A 76 -18.83 -7.36 -4.32
C TYR A 76 -18.01 -8.39 -5.10
N LEU A 77 -17.18 -9.16 -4.39
CA LEU A 77 -16.24 -10.08 -5.01
C LEU A 77 -16.93 -11.40 -5.35
N LEU A 78 -17.01 -11.66 -6.66
CA LEU A 78 -17.38 -12.95 -7.22
C LEU A 78 -16.13 -13.83 -7.38
N GLY A 79 -16.36 -15.13 -7.46
CA GLY A 79 -15.30 -16.14 -7.55
C GLY A 79 -14.87 -16.69 -6.20
N GLY A 80 -13.92 -17.63 -6.24
CA GLY A 80 -13.56 -18.43 -5.07
C GLY A 80 -14.60 -19.50 -4.72
N ARG A 81 -14.43 -20.18 -3.58
CA ARG A 81 -15.25 -21.37 -3.24
C ARG A 81 -16.72 -21.08 -2.90
N GLN A 82 -17.10 -19.84 -2.60
CA GLN A 82 -18.36 -19.53 -1.92
C GLN A 82 -19.27 -18.51 -2.61
N PHE A 83 -18.77 -17.65 -3.51
CA PHE A 83 -19.53 -16.51 -4.03
C PHE A 83 -19.53 -16.48 -5.56
N SER A 84 -20.33 -17.34 -6.19
CA SER A 84 -20.39 -17.47 -7.66
C SER A 84 -21.47 -16.63 -8.34
N THR A 85 -22.39 -16.04 -7.58
CA THR A 85 -23.53 -15.28 -8.12
C THR A 85 -23.71 -13.94 -7.41
N HIS A 86 -24.40 -13.01 -8.09
CA HIS A 86 -24.84 -11.76 -7.49
C HIS A 86 -25.76 -12.01 -6.27
N PRO A 87 -25.73 -11.12 -5.26
CA PRO A 87 -26.69 -11.17 -4.16
C PRO A 87 -28.11 -10.85 -4.70
N PRO A 88 -29.11 -11.70 -4.46
CA PRO A 88 -30.48 -11.48 -4.95
C PRO A 88 -31.10 -10.14 -4.52
N GLU A 89 -30.74 -9.66 -3.34
CA GLU A 89 -31.20 -8.41 -2.74
C GLU A 89 -30.58 -7.14 -3.36
N ALA A 90 -29.51 -7.27 -4.17
CA ALA A 90 -28.81 -6.16 -4.79
C ALA A 90 -28.24 -6.56 -6.17
N PRO A 91 -29.09 -6.76 -7.19
CA PRO A 91 -28.66 -7.26 -8.49
C PRO A 91 -27.74 -6.27 -9.24
N ASP A 92 -27.88 -4.97 -8.97
CA ASP A 92 -27.14 -3.86 -9.58
C ASP A 92 -25.89 -3.45 -8.80
N ILE A 93 -25.55 -4.15 -7.71
CA ILE A 93 -24.33 -3.90 -6.94
C ILE A 93 -23.09 -3.99 -7.83
N LEU A 94 -22.13 -3.09 -7.63
CA LEU A 94 -20.82 -3.18 -8.27
C LEU A 94 -20.19 -4.54 -7.95
N THR A 95 -19.85 -5.34 -8.96
CA THR A 95 -19.18 -6.64 -8.79
C THR A 95 -17.78 -6.67 -9.41
N ARG A 96 -16.97 -7.62 -8.95
CA ARG A 96 -15.67 -7.95 -9.54
C ARG A 96 -15.40 -9.43 -9.41
N ASN A 97 -15.08 -10.10 -10.52
CA ASN A 97 -14.76 -11.52 -10.51
C ASN A 97 -13.25 -11.74 -10.30
N ALA A 98 -12.89 -12.30 -9.15
CA ALA A 98 -11.49 -12.55 -8.80
C ALA A 98 -10.88 -13.73 -9.59
N ASP A 99 -11.69 -14.68 -10.05
CA ASP A 99 -11.22 -15.80 -10.87
C ASP A 99 -10.87 -15.31 -12.29
N GLU A 100 -11.67 -14.40 -12.85
CA GLU A 100 -11.35 -13.71 -14.12
C GLU A 100 -10.06 -12.88 -14.02
N ASP A 101 -9.88 -12.13 -12.93
CA ASP A 101 -8.64 -11.39 -12.66
C ASP A 101 -7.41 -12.33 -12.63
N TRP A 102 -7.55 -13.50 -12.00
CA TRP A 102 -6.51 -14.53 -11.98
C TRP A 102 -6.21 -15.11 -13.36
N GLU A 103 -7.24 -15.39 -14.16
CA GLU A 103 -7.09 -15.89 -15.52
C GLU A 103 -6.44 -14.85 -16.44
N GLN A 104 -6.83 -13.58 -16.33
CA GLN A 104 -6.22 -12.49 -17.09
C GLN A 104 -4.73 -12.38 -16.76
N PHE A 105 -4.37 -12.42 -15.47
CA PHE A 105 -2.97 -12.44 -15.05
C PHE A 105 -2.20 -13.64 -15.63
N ARG A 106 -2.78 -14.85 -15.62
CA ARG A 106 -2.14 -16.05 -16.20
C ARG A 106 -1.89 -15.87 -17.70
N ARG A 107 -2.89 -15.40 -18.45
CA ARG A 107 -2.77 -15.12 -19.89
C ARG A 107 -1.67 -14.08 -20.16
N TYR A 108 -1.60 -13.03 -19.35
CA TYR A 108 -0.54 -12.03 -19.45
C TYR A 108 0.86 -12.62 -19.27
N ILE A 109 1.07 -13.46 -18.24
CA ILE A 109 2.36 -14.10 -17.99
C ILE A 109 2.74 -15.08 -19.11
N GLU A 110 1.78 -15.87 -19.57
CA GLU A 110 1.98 -16.82 -20.67
C GLU A 110 2.35 -16.09 -21.97
N GLN A 111 1.60 -15.04 -22.34
CA GLN A 111 1.89 -14.25 -23.53
C GLN A 111 3.24 -13.54 -23.42
N ARG A 112 3.57 -12.99 -22.25
CA ARG A 112 4.88 -12.37 -22.01
C ARG A 112 6.02 -13.37 -22.21
N LYS A 113 5.84 -14.64 -21.79
CA LYS A 113 6.82 -15.69 -22.02
C LYS A 113 6.98 -16.00 -23.51
N VAL A 114 5.87 -16.17 -24.24
CA VAL A 114 5.88 -16.42 -25.69
C VAL A 114 6.62 -15.31 -26.44
N LEU A 115 6.32 -14.05 -26.15
CA LEU A 115 6.98 -12.89 -26.79
C LEU A 115 8.46 -12.80 -26.41
N SER A 116 8.82 -13.15 -25.16
CA SER A 116 10.21 -13.22 -24.73
C SER A 116 10.99 -14.31 -25.47
N ASP A 117 10.39 -15.48 -25.70
CA ASP A 117 11.00 -16.58 -26.46
C ASP A 117 11.20 -16.19 -27.95
N GLN A 118 10.33 -15.30 -28.46
CA GLN A 118 10.47 -14.66 -29.78
C GLN A 118 11.46 -13.49 -29.80
N LYS A 119 12.13 -13.18 -28.67
CA LYS A 119 13.07 -12.06 -28.49
C LYS A 119 12.45 -10.69 -28.74
N ILE A 120 11.13 -10.55 -28.62
CA ILE A 120 10.43 -9.27 -28.66
C ILE A 120 10.66 -8.55 -27.33
N VAL A 121 11.23 -7.34 -27.39
CA VAL A 121 11.67 -6.57 -26.21
C VAL A 121 11.29 -5.09 -26.35
N GLY A 122 11.40 -4.35 -25.26
CA GLY A 122 11.19 -2.90 -25.27
C GLY A 122 9.75 -2.49 -25.59
N GLN A 123 9.59 -1.43 -26.38
CA GLN A 123 8.28 -0.85 -26.70
C GLN A 123 7.36 -1.83 -27.46
N GLU A 124 7.93 -2.66 -28.33
CA GLU A 124 7.16 -3.65 -29.09
C GLU A 124 6.50 -4.68 -28.16
N LEU A 125 7.24 -5.15 -27.14
CA LEU A 125 6.70 -6.02 -26.09
C LEU A 125 5.59 -5.33 -25.29
N THR A 126 5.80 -4.07 -24.92
CA THR A 126 4.79 -3.29 -24.17
C THR A 126 3.51 -3.14 -24.98
N GLN A 127 3.62 -2.81 -26.27
CA GLN A 127 2.47 -2.65 -27.14
C GLN A 127 1.71 -3.98 -27.32
N ALA A 128 2.44 -5.07 -27.57
CA ALA A 128 1.85 -6.41 -27.76
C ALA A 128 1.16 -6.96 -26.49
N LEU A 129 1.57 -6.52 -25.30
CA LEU A 129 0.99 -6.95 -24.03
C LEU A 129 -0.11 -6.04 -23.49
N THR A 130 -0.38 -4.91 -24.15
CA THR A 130 -1.32 -3.90 -23.64
C THR A 130 -2.71 -4.47 -23.38
N ASP A 131 -3.24 -5.27 -24.30
CA ASP A 131 -4.58 -5.86 -24.19
C ASP A 131 -4.66 -7.00 -23.16
N TYR A 132 -3.52 -7.60 -22.83
CA TYR A 132 -3.44 -8.68 -21.85
C TYR A 132 -3.22 -8.18 -20.43
N LYS A 133 -2.80 -6.91 -20.27
CA LYS A 133 -2.35 -6.39 -18.97
C LYS A 133 -3.49 -6.42 -17.95
N PRO A 134 -3.31 -7.08 -16.79
CA PRO A 134 -4.33 -7.11 -15.75
C PRO A 134 -4.53 -5.71 -15.14
N ARG A 135 -5.72 -5.47 -14.58
CA ARG A 135 -6.00 -4.23 -13.83
C ARG A 135 -5.02 -4.09 -12.66
N PRO A 136 -4.50 -2.91 -12.32
CA PRO A 136 -3.33 -2.86 -11.42
C PRO A 136 -3.63 -3.31 -9.97
N ASP A 137 -4.88 -3.22 -9.56
CA ASP A 137 -5.39 -3.65 -8.27
C ASP A 137 -5.89 -5.13 -8.26
N TRP A 138 -5.66 -5.92 -9.32
CA TRP A 138 -6.04 -7.34 -9.41
C TRP A 138 -5.53 -8.16 -8.22
N THR A 139 -4.37 -7.80 -7.68
CA THR A 139 -3.80 -8.46 -6.49
C THR A 139 -4.65 -8.26 -5.25
N ILE A 140 -5.41 -7.17 -5.14
CA ILE A 140 -6.30 -6.92 -3.99
C ILE A 140 -7.53 -7.82 -4.09
N ALA A 141 -8.15 -7.90 -5.28
CA ALA A 141 -9.29 -8.76 -5.53
C ALA A 141 -8.97 -10.24 -5.24
N THR A 142 -7.86 -10.72 -5.81
CA THR A 142 -7.41 -12.10 -5.63
C THR A 142 -6.93 -12.40 -4.21
N TYR A 143 -6.37 -11.42 -3.52
CA TYR A 143 -6.02 -11.53 -2.10
C TYR A 143 -7.26 -11.67 -1.21
N LEU A 144 -8.27 -10.83 -1.42
CA LEU A 144 -9.51 -10.85 -0.65
C LEU A 144 -10.37 -12.09 -0.94
N ALA A 145 -10.37 -12.56 -2.19
CA ALA A 145 -11.11 -13.76 -2.62
C ALA A 145 -10.42 -15.08 -2.26
N ASP A 146 -9.15 -15.06 -1.83
CA ASP A 146 -8.49 -16.28 -1.38
C ASP A 146 -9.12 -16.79 -0.08
N PHE A 147 -9.78 -17.95 -0.15
CA PHE A 147 -10.47 -18.55 1.00
C PHE A 147 -9.56 -18.75 2.22
N ARG A 148 -8.25 -18.91 2.03
CA ARG A 148 -7.26 -19.07 3.11
C ARG A 148 -7.05 -17.79 3.91
N MET A 149 -7.37 -16.62 3.34
CA MET A 149 -7.37 -15.34 4.05
C MET A 149 -8.60 -15.14 4.92
N GLN A 150 -9.68 -15.90 4.68
CA GLN A 150 -10.92 -15.87 5.45
C GLN A 150 -11.58 -14.47 5.53
N VAL A 151 -11.42 -13.64 4.50
CA VAL A 151 -11.88 -12.24 4.48
C VAL A 151 -13.00 -11.96 3.48
N GLN A 152 -13.13 -12.74 2.38
CA GLN A 152 -14.11 -12.48 1.31
C GLN A 152 -15.52 -12.26 1.84
N GLY A 153 -16.00 -13.14 2.73
CA GLY A 153 -17.35 -13.02 3.31
C GLY A 153 -17.54 -11.80 4.22
N ILE A 154 -16.48 -11.28 4.85
CA ILE A 154 -16.54 -10.04 5.63
C ILE A 154 -16.57 -8.85 4.66
N HIS A 155 -15.68 -8.83 3.67
CA HIS A 155 -15.61 -7.79 2.65
C HIS A 155 -16.93 -7.66 1.87
N ASN A 156 -17.49 -8.76 1.39
CA ASN A 156 -18.74 -8.78 0.63
C ASN A 156 -19.93 -8.32 1.47
N LYS A 157 -19.95 -8.62 2.78
CA LYS A 157 -20.96 -8.07 3.70
C LYS A 157 -20.85 -6.55 3.83
N LEU A 158 -19.64 -6.00 3.86
CA LEU A 158 -19.43 -4.55 3.89
C LEU A 158 -19.91 -3.89 2.60
N ALA A 159 -19.54 -4.45 1.44
CA ALA A 159 -19.97 -3.95 0.14
C ALA A 159 -21.50 -3.97 0.03
N LEU A 160 -22.12 -5.10 0.35
CA LEU A 160 -23.57 -5.26 0.30
C LEU A 160 -24.29 -4.33 1.28
N GLN A 161 -23.83 -4.26 2.53
CA GLN A 161 -24.49 -3.41 3.53
C GLN A 161 -24.37 -1.92 3.17
N TRP A 162 -23.21 -1.47 2.66
CA TRP A 162 -23.08 -0.11 2.16
C TRP A 162 -24.06 0.17 1.02
N HIS A 163 -24.09 -0.70 -0.01
CA HIS A 163 -24.98 -0.57 -1.15
C HIS A 163 -26.45 -0.45 -0.70
N LEU A 164 -26.92 -1.36 0.16
CA LEU A 164 -28.31 -1.36 0.65
C LEU A 164 -28.62 -0.15 1.54
N THR A 165 -27.72 0.21 2.46
CA THR A 165 -27.96 1.34 3.36
C THR A 165 -27.84 2.68 2.65
N CYS A 166 -27.07 2.80 1.57
CA CYS A 166 -26.98 4.05 0.81
C CYS A 166 -28.26 4.40 0.07
N GLN A 167 -29.11 3.42 -0.26
CA GLN A 167 -30.38 3.71 -0.92
C GLN A 167 -31.34 4.53 -0.03
N THR A 168 -31.25 4.38 1.29
CA THR A 168 -32.22 4.99 2.23
C THR A 168 -31.58 5.86 3.30
N TYR A 169 -30.37 5.50 3.74
CA TYR A 169 -29.68 6.06 4.91
C TYR A 169 -28.34 6.69 4.55
N LEU A 170 -28.10 7.07 3.28
CA LEU A 170 -26.82 7.64 2.86
C LEU A 170 -26.45 8.90 3.66
N ALA A 171 -27.37 9.86 3.77
CA ALA A 171 -27.14 11.07 4.54
C ALA A 171 -26.77 10.75 6.00
N LEU A 172 -27.45 9.77 6.61
CA LEU A 172 -27.15 9.30 7.96
C LEU A 172 -25.76 8.65 8.04
N ASN A 173 -25.42 7.73 7.14
CA ASN A 173 -24.11 7.08 7.08
C ASN A 173 -22.99 8.13 6.98
N VAL A 174 -23.15 9.11 6.09
CA VAL A 174 -22.19 10.20 5.92
C VAL A 174 -22.09 11.05 7.18
N ARG A 175 -23.20 11.52 7.75
CA ARG A 175 -23.18 12.29 9.01
C ARG A 175 -22.51 11.52 10.15
N THR A 176 -22.77 10.23 10.28
CA THR A 176 -22.12 9.37 11.28
C THR A 176 -20.61 9.30 11.05
N ILE A 177 -20.15 9.12 9.80
CA ILE A 177 -18.72 9.16 9.46
C ILE A 177 -18.11 10.53 9.83
N LEU A 178 -18.72 11.63 9.39
CA LEU A 178 -18.22 12.97 9.70
C LEU A 178 -18.19 13.22 11.21
N GLY A 179 -19.19 12.71 11.95
CA GLY A 179 -19.28 12.79 13.40
C GLY A 179 -18.15 12.07 14.12
N MET A 180 -17.86 10.82 13.72
CA MET A 180 -16.80 10.00 14.30
C MET A 180 -15.41 10.64 14.19
N PHE A 181 -15.17 11.44 13.14
CA PHE A 181 -13.86 12.04 12.87
C PHE A 181 -13.85 13.56 13.00
N ALA A 182 -14.90 14.17 13.58
CA ALA A 182 -15.01 15.61 13.73
C ALA A 182 -14.01 16.19 14.74
N SER A 183 -13.56 15.40 15.71
CA SER A 183 -12.54 15.83 16.67
C SER A 183 -11.81 14.62 17.24
N LEU A 184 -10.64 14.82 17.84
CA LEU A 184 -9.91 13.75 18.53
C LEU A 184 -10.65 13.17 19.74
N ASN A 185 -11.63 13.90 20.27
CA ASN A 185 -12.45 13.48 21.41
C ASN A 185 -13.83 12.95 20.98
N ALA A 186 -14.10 12.82 19.68
CA ALA A 186 -15.38 12.32 19.19
C ALA A 186 -15.57 10.86 19.62
N SER A 187 -16.69 10.56 20.26
CA SER A 187 -17.01 9.21 20.72
C SER A 187 -17.59 8.38 19.58
N VAL A 188 -16.82 7.40 19.11
CA VAL A 188 -17.30 6.40 18.13
C VAL A 188 -18.52 5.65 18.66
N ASP A 189 -18.54 5.32 19.95
CA ASP A 189 -19.64 4.56 20.56
C ASP A 189 -20.95 5.35 20.57
N GLU A 190 -20.89 6.66 20.84
CA GLU A 190 -22.07 7.54 20.77
C GLU A 190 -22.59 7.65 19.33
N GLN A 191 -21.71 7.79 18.35
CA GLN A 191 -22.09 7.86 16.93
C GLN A 191 -22.69 6.53 16.44
N MET A 192 -22.12 5.41 16.87
CA MET A 192 -22.64 4.07 16.56
C MET A 192 -24.04 3.88 17.16
N GLU A 193 -24.25 4.24 18.42
CA GLU A 193 -25.55 4.05 19.08
C GLU A 193 -26.62 4.97 18.46
N ALA A 194 -26.27 6.22 18.15
CA ALA A 194 -27.17 7.14 17.43
C ALA A 194 -27.55 6.61 16.04
N TRP A 195 -26.59 6.05 15.29
CA TRP A 195 -26.85 5.41 13.99
C TRP A 195 -27.78 4.21 14.15
N ARG A 196 -27.51 3.35 15.14
CA ARG A 196 -28.31 2.15 15.42
C ARG A 196 -29.75 2.49 15.78
N GLN A 197 -29.98 3.54 16.56
CA GLN A 197 -31.33 3.97 16.94
C GLN A 197 -32.16 4.42 15.73
N GLN A 198 -31.54 5.07 14.76
CA GLN A 198 -32.23 5.54 13.56
C GLN A 198 -32.46 4.42 12.53
N VAL A 199 -31.50 3.52 12.35
CA VAL A 199 -31.59 2.42 11.36
C VAL A 199 -32.39 1.21 11.90
N GLY A 200 -32.47 1.07 13.23
CA GLY A 200 -33.16 -0.03 13.88
C GLY A 200 -32.45 -1.38 13.70
N LYS A 201 -33.22 -2.46 13.62
CA LYS A 201 -32.72 -3.85 13.54
C LYS A 201 -32.58 -4.39 12.12
N ALA A 202 -32.91 -3.59 11.10
CA ALA A 202 -32.87 -4.03 9.70
C ALA A 202 -31.45 -4.31 9.21
N PHE A 203 -30.44 -3.65 9.80
CA PHE A 203 -29.04 -3.76 9.40
C PHE A 203 -28.14 -4.05 10.61
N LEU A 204 -26.98 -4.66 10.33
CA LEU A 204 -26.00 -5.00 11.36
C LEU A 204 -25.17 -3.77 11.73
N HIS A 205 -25.27 -3.29 12.97
CA HIS A 205 -24.36 -2.24 13.44
C HIS A 205 -22.93 -2.77 13.67
N LEU A 206 -22.76 -4.05 14.04
CA LEU A 206 -21.45 -4.66 14.29
C LEU A 206 -21.11 -5.75 13.28
N ILE A 207 -19.85 -5.79 12.85
CA ILE A 207 -19.28 -6.85 12.01
C ILE A 207 -18.05 -7.46 12.69
N THR A 208 -17.68 -8.68 12.29
CA THR A 208 -16.42 -9.29 12.73
C THR A 208 -15.23 -8.53 12.15
N ALA A 209 -14.28 -8.16 12.99
CA ALA A 209 -13.02 -7.57 12.58
C ALA A 209 -12.15 -8.59 11.83
N SER A 210 -11.65 -8.22 10.65
CA SER A 210 -10.74 -9.07 9.88
C SER A 210 -9.29 -8.78 10.23
N GLN A 211 -8.44 -9.81 10.36
CA GLN A 211 -6.98 -9.66 10.51
C GLN A 211 -6.30 -9.00 9.30
N VAL A 212 -7.00 -8.96 8.16
CA VAL A 212 -6.54 -8.27 6.94
C VAL A 212 -6.63 -6.76 7.10
N PHE A 213 -7.65 -6.26 7.80
CA PHE A 213 -7.84 -4.85 8.08
C PHE A 213 -7.25 -4.45 9.45
N ASN A 214 -7.17 -5.40 10.37
CA ASN A 214 -6.78 -5.25 11.77
C ASN A 214 -5.69 -6.27 12.14
N PRO A 215 -4.45 -6.10 11.65
CA PRO A 215 -3.40 -7.08 11.89
C PRO A 215 -3.05 -7.23 13.37
N HIS A 216 -3.23 -6.17 14.18
CA HIS A 216 -3.05 -6.24 15.64
C HIS A 216 -4.06 -7.17 16.35
N MET A 217 -5.21 -7.45 15.73
CA MET A 217 -6.23 -8.40 16.20
C MET A 217 -5.99 -9.83 15.69
N GLY A 218 -4.85 -10.07 15.00
CA GLY A 218 -4.46 -11.39 14.54
C GLY A 218 -4.38 -12.40 15.67
N LYS A 219 -4.87 -13.62 15.41
CA LYS A 219 -4.83 -14.74 16.36
C LYS A 219 -3.37 -15.15 16.59
N GLY A 220 -2.70 -14.55 17.58
CA GLY A 220 -1.48 -15.13 18.13
C GLY A 220 -0.35 -14.23 18.64
N GLN A 221 -0.37 -12.88 18.56
CA GLN A 221 0.89 -12.16 18.87
C GLN A 221 0.85 -10.87 19.70
N ASN A 222 -0.25 -10.15 19.90
CA ASN A 222 -0.20 -8.86 20.62
C ASN A 222 -0.85 -8.89 22.01
N ARG A 223 -0.37 -9.75 22.91
CA ARG A 223 -0.56 -9.58 24.36
C ARG A 223 0.75 -9.87 25.10
N ALA A 224 1.17 -8.94 25.95
CA ALA A 224 2.39 -9.05 26.78
C ALA A 224 2.37 -10.24 27.78
N LYS A 225 1.24 -10.94 27.93
CA LYS A 225 1.14 -12.19 28.72
C LYS A 225 0.10 -13.14 28.12
N ALA A 226 0.52 -14.36 27.84
CA ALA A 226 -0.27 -15.44 27.26
C ALA A 226 -1.20 -16.14 28.29
N ASN A 227 -2.05 -15.40 29.00
CA ASN A 227 -2.79 -15.98 30.13
C ASN A 227 -4.28 -16.29 29.90
N LYS A 228 -4.90 -15.92 28.76
CA LYS A 228 -6.26 -16.36 28.42
C LYS A 228 -6.45 -16.44 26.90
N LEU A 229 -6.47 -17.66 26.37
CA LEU A 229 -6.91 -18.02 25.02
C LEU A 229 -8.45 -17.94 24.94
N THR A 230 -9.03 -16.74 25.11
CA THR A 230 -10.45 -16.54 24.82
C THR A 230 -10.55 -16.00 23.39
N MET A 231 -10.65 -16.95 22.44
CA MET A 231 -10.75 -16.72 20.99
C MET A 231 -12.14 -16.17 20.60
N GLY A 232 -12.46 -14.94 21.00
CA GLY A 232 -13.63 -14.23 20.47
C GLY A 232 -13.31 -13.62 19.12
N ASN A 233 -14.21 -13.75 18.14
CA ASN A 233 -14.21 -12.86 16.98
C ASN A 233 -14.59 -11.46 17.47
N GLU A 234 -13.62 -10.54 17.48
CA GLU A 234 -13.86 -9.16 17.90
C GLU A 234 -14.86 -8.49 16.95
N LYS A 235 -15.78 -7.72 17.53
CA LYS A 235 -16.83 -7.03 16.81
C LYS A 235 -16.51 -5.54 16.79
N VAL A 236 -16.61 -4.94 15.61
CA VAL A 236 -16.33 -3.52 15.38
C VAL A 236 -17.50 -2.88 14.65
N PHE A 237 -17.65 -1.57 14.81
CA PHE A 237 -18.67 -0.81 14.07
C PHE A 237 -18.43 -0.94 12.57
N TRP A 238 -19.48 -1.32 11.84
CA TRP A 238 -19.33 -1.72 10.43
C TRP A 238 -18.84 -0.57 9.53
N LEU A 239 -19.20 0.68 9.81
CA LEU A 239 -18.71 1.83 9.04
C LEU A 239 -17.19 2.01 9.17
N LEU A 240 -16.62 1.73 10.35
CA LEU A 240 -15.16 1.77 10.52
C LEU A 240 -14.48 0.67 9.70
N GLU A 241 -15.04 -0.54 9.71
CA GLU A 241 -14.49 -1.65 8.93
C GLU A 241 -14.68 -1.43 7.41
N TYR A 242 -15.77 -0.80 7.00
CA TYR A 242 -16.01 -0.35 5.63
C TYR A 242 -14.93 0.65 5.19
N LEU A 243 -14.65 1.67 6.00
CA LEU A 243 -13.59 2.65 5.70
C LEU A 243 -12.22 1.98 5.56
N LYS A 244 -11.87 1.02 6.43
CA LYS A 244 -10.62 0.25 6.29
C LYS A 244 -10.58 -0.54 4.99
N ALA A 245 -11.69 -1.16 4.60
CA ALA A 245 -11.78 -1.88 3.33
C ALA A 245 -11.57 -0.92 2.15
N VAL A 246 -12.18 0.26 2.16
CA VAL A 246 -11.95 1.30 1.14
C VAL A 246 -10.48 1.72 1.13
N GLY A 247 -9.88 1.96 2.30
CA GLY A 247 -8.47 2.25 2.45
C GLY A 247 -7.55 1.15 1.91
N LEU A 248 -7.93 -0.14 2.08
CA LEU A 248 -7.16 -1.28 1.57
C LEU A 248 -7.06 -1.21 0.04
N TRP A 249 -8.18 -0.96 -0.65
CA TRP A 249 -8.21 -0.81 -2.11
C TRP A 249 -7.36 0.36 -2.61
N LEU A 250 -7.18 1.40 -1.79
CA LEU A 250 -6.44 2.60 -2.16
C LEU A 250 -4.95 2.55 -1.86
N ALA A 251 -4.53 1.85 -0.80
CA ALA A 251 -3.19 1.99 -0.25
C ALA A 251 -2.44 0.68 -0.02
N ALA A 252 -3.07 -0.48 -0.28
CA ALA A 252 -2.45 -1.78 -0.07
C ALA A 252 -1.94 -2.43 -1.36
N ALA A 253 -0.79 -3.10 -1.27
CA ALA A 253 -0.21 -3.91 -2.34
C ALA A 253 0.05 -5.34 -1.83
N PRO A 254 -0.95 -6.23 -1.82
CA PRO A 254 -0.76 -7.63 -1.42
C PRO A 254 0.09 -8.40 -2.43
N ARG A 255 1.06 -9.19 -1.98
CA ARG A 255 1.95 -10.00 -2.82
C ARG A 255 2.25 -11.35 -2.19
N ASN A 256 2.56 -12.33 -3.03
CA ASN A 256 3.00 -13.66 -2.61
C ASN A 256 4.52 -13.74 -2.75
N ALA A 257 5.19 -14.30 -1.74
CA ALA A 257 6.60 -14.67 -1.90
C ALA A 257 6.70 -15.88 -2.83
N THR A 258 7.72 -15.91 -3.71
CA THR A 258 7.93 -17.02 -4.65
C THR A 258 8.70 -18.20 -4.04
N ASN A 259 9.47 -17.95 -2.99
CA ASN A 259 10.31 -18.94 -2.30
C ASN A 259 9.71 -19.51 -1.01
N ALA A 260 8.50 -19.08 -0.63
CA ALA A 260 7.84 -19.52 0.60
C ALA A 260 6.32 -19.46 0.47
N ASN A 261 5.61 -20.26 1.27
CA ASN A 261 4.14 -20.17 1.41
C ASN A 261 3.75 -18.96 2.28
N LEU A 262 4.20 -17.78 1.87
CA LEU A 262 4.15 -16.54 2.61
C LEU A 262 3.51 -15.45 1.77
N ARG A 263 2.70 -14.61 2.42
CA ARG A 263 2.10 -13.41 1.85
C ARG A 263 2.59 -12.18 2.57
N LYS A 264 2.76 -11.10 1.83
CA LYS A 264 3.03 -9.77 2.38
C LYS A 264 1.96 -8.80 1.89
N THR A 265 1.53 -7.92 2.78
CA THR A 265 0.70 -6.77 2.42
C THR A 265 1.45 -5.52 2.78
N TYR A 266 1.89 -4.78 1.77
CA TYR A 266 2.50 -3.47 1.94
C TYR A 266 1.39 -2.43 1.98
N VAL A 267 1.36 -1.57 3.00
CA VAL A 267 0.43 -0.45 3.12
C VAL A 267 1.25 0.83 3.23
N LEU A 268 1.05 1.76 2.30
CA LEU A 268 1.77 3.02 2.31
C LEU A 268 1.48 3.84 3.56
N ALA A 269 2.52 4.42 4.16
CA ALA A 269 2.42 5.32 5.31
C ALA A 269 2.57 6.79 4.85
N PRO A 270 1.46 7.54 4.68
CA PRO A 270 1.50 8.92 4.21
C PRO A 270 1.99 9.85 5.33
N ARG A 271 2.74 10.89 4.95
CA ARG A 271 3.11 12.01 5.83
C ARG A 271 2.44 13.31 5.41
N TYR A 272 2.43 13.60 4.11
CA TYR A 272 1.66 14.69 3.52
C TYR A 272 1.41 14.38 2.05
N LEU A 273 0.18 14.02 1.73
CA LEU A 273 -0.13 13.45 0.43
C LEU A 273 -1.54 13.84 -0.01
N ALA A 274 -1.62 14.56 -1.13
CA ALA A 274 -2.88 14.82 -1.80
C ALA A 274 -3.39 13.51 -2.45
N LEU A 275 -4.63 13.14 -2.14
CA LEU A 275 -5.22 11.86 -2.53
C LEU A 275 -5.24 11.65 -4.05
N ARG A 276 -5.43 12.72 -4.83
CA ARG A 276 -5.40 12.66 -6.30
C ARG A 276 -4.02 12.23 -6.85
N HIS A 277 -2.94 12.73 -6.27
CA HIS A 277 -1.58 12.38 -6.68
C HIS A 277 -1.28 10.93 -6.24
N HIS A 278 -1.66 10.58 -5.00
CA HIS A 278 -1.55 9.23 -4.48
C HIS A 278 -2.14 8.18 -5.43
N LYS A 279 -3.40 8.36 -5.86
CA LYS A 279 -4.08 7.41 -6.74
C LYS A 279 -3.27 7.14 -8.02
N GLN A 280 -2.72 8.17 -8.64
CA GLN A 280 -1.95 8.04 -9.88
C GLN A 280 -0.58 7.39 -9.64
N ILE A 281 0.13 7.80 -8.59
CA ILE A 281 1.44 7.25 -8.21
C ILE A 281 1.30 5.77 -7.81
N PHE A 282 0.34 5.47 -6.94
CA PHE A 282 0.14 4.13 -6.41
C PHE A 282 -0.31 3.14 -7.49
N HIS A 283 -1.16 3.56 -8.43
CA HIS A 283 -1.57 2.74 -9.56
C HIS A 283 -0.37 2.32 -10.43
N LYS A 284 0.52 3.28 -10.76
CA LYS A 284 1.77 3.00 -11.49
C LYS A 284 2.73 2.10 -10.71
N PHE A 285 2.73 2.21 -9.38
CA PHE A 285 3.51 1.34 -8.52
C PHE A 285 2.99 -0.10 -8.53
N LEU A 286 1.67 -0.30 -8.35
CA LEU A 286 1.05 -1.62 -8.41
C LEU A 286 1.29 -2.32 -9.74
N ASP A 287 1.27 -1.56 -10.83
CA ASP A 287 1.59 -2.00 -12.19
C ASP A 287 3.00 -2.57 -12.36
N ARG A 288 3.96 -2.05 -11.59
CA ARG A 288 5.37 -2.41 -11.69
C ARG A 288 5.80 -3.39 -10.60
N LEU A 289 5.06 -3.53 -9.51
CA LEU A 289 5.39 -4.42 -8.40
C LEU A 289 4.92 -5.85 -8.70
N TRP A 290 5.86 -6.76 -8.95
CA TRP A 290 5.59 -8.19 -9.17
C TRP A 290 5.95 -9.02 -7.93
N ASN A 291 5.54 -10.29 -7.90
CA ASN A 291 5.96 -11.22 -6.87
C ASN A 291 7.46 -11.51 -7.01
N ASP A 292 8.17 -11.57 -5.89
CA ASP A 292 9.58 -11.96 -5.81
C ASP A 292 9.80 -12.78 -4.53
N THR A 293 11.05 -13.12 -4.22
CA THR A 293 11.42 -13.78 -2.96
C THR A 293 11.17 -12.86 -1.76
N ALA A 294 10.99 -13.46 -0.58
CA ALA A 294 10.47 -12.76 0.59
C ALA A 294 11.24 -11.48 0.96
N VAL A 295 12.58 -11.50 0.97
CA VAL A 295 13.39 -10.33 1.34
C VAL A 295 13.55 -9.37 0.16
N LYS A 296 13.82 -9.89 -1.05
CA LYS A 296 13.90 -9.03 -2.25
C LYS A 296 12.65 -8.21 -2.47
N MET A 297 11.48 -8.78 -2.25
CA MET A 297 10.23 -8.07 -2.47
C MET A 297 10.09 -6.84 -1.57
N ASP A 298 10.60 -6.89 -0.34
CA ASP A 298 10.64 -5.71 0.56
C ASP A 298 11.51 -4.60 -0.03
N ILE A 299 12.72 -4.98 -0.46
CA ILE A 299 13.70 -4.06 -1.06
C ILE A 299 13.16 -3.44 -2.36
N ILE A 300 12.61 -4.29 -3.24
CA ILE A 300 12.09 -3.85 -4.53
C ILE A 300 10.89 -2.95 -4.32
N ALA A 301 10.00 -3.23 -3.37
CA ALA A 301 8.84 -2.39 -3.10
C ALA A 301 9.23 -0.94 -2.76
N THR A 302 10.24 -0.73 -1.90
CA THR A 302 10.67 0.62 -1.50
C THR A 302 11.42 1.36 -2.61
N LEU A 303 12.36 0.68 -3.28
CA LEU A 303 13.09 1.25 -4.42
C LEU A 303 12.13 1.62 -5.55
N LEU A 304 11.23 0.71 -5.91
CA LEU A 304 10.30 0.89 -7.01
C LEU A 304 9.28 2.00 -6.73
N TYR A 305 8.74 2.08 -5.52
CA TYR A 305 7.82 3.15 -5.17
C TYR A 305 8.50 4.52 -5.28
N THR A 306 9.73 4.63 -4.79
CA THR A 306 10.54 5.85 -4.88
C THR A 306 10.79 6.24 -6.34
N GLN A 307 11.18 5.28 -7.19
CA GLN A 307 11.32 5.52 -8.63
C GLN A 307 10.02 6.02 -9.27
N VAL A 308 8.87 5.42 -8.95
CA VAL A 308 7.56 5.81 -9.52
C VAL A 308 7.15 7.21 -9.07
N LEU A 309 7.42 7.57 -7.81
CA LEU A 309 7.19 8.92 -7.29
C LEU A 309 8.06 9.96 -8.02
N LEU A 310 9.33 9.65 -8.24
CA LEU A 310 10.26 10.47 -9.00
C LEU A 310 9.83 10.65 -10.46
N ASP A 311 9.50 9.56 -11.15
CA ASP A 311 8.98 9.58 -12.53
C ASP A 311 7.73 10.46 -12.64
N TYR A 312 6.79 10.28 -11.71
CA TYR A 312 5.57 11.07 -11.64
C TYR A 312 5.85 12.58 -11.50
N SER A 313 6.81 12.95 -10.65
CA SER A 313 7.15 14.36 -10.40
C SER A 313 7.62 15.09 -11.65
N VAL A 314 8.30 14.39 -12.57
CA VAL A 314 8.77 14.96 -13.83
C VAL A 314 7.67 14.91 -14.89
N GLU A 315 6.97 13.78 -15.02
CA GLU A 315 5.92 13.61 -16.03
C GLU A 315 4.73 14.57 -15.85
N LYS A 316 4.45 14.98 -14.61
CA LYS A 316 3.32 15.88 -14.28
C LYS A 316 3.75 17.30 -13.94
N ASP A 317 5.03 17.65 -14.17
CA ASP A 317 5.62 18.93 -13.74
C ASP A 317 5.29 19.26 -12.27
N ALA A 318 5.35 18.22 -11.43
CA ALA A 318 4.94 18.22 -10.05
C ALA A 318 6.16 18.22 -9.10
N LEU A 319 7.29 18.81 -9.52
CA LEU A 319 8.47 18.99 -8.66
C LEU A 319 8.15 19.80 -7.40
N GLY A 320 7.09 20.63 -7.45
CA GLY A 320 6.54 21.32 -6.27
C GLY A 320 6.17 20.39 -5.11
N LEU A 321 5.92 19.10 -5.37
CA LEU A 321 5.74 18.08 -4.32
C LEU A 321 6.95 18.02 -3.39
N PHE A 322 8.15 18.28 -3.91
CA PHE A 322 9.40 18.20 -3.15
C PHE A 322 9.91 19.54 -2.60
N GLN A 323 9.44 20.68 -3.14
CA GLN A 323 9.98 22.01 -2.79
C GLN A 323 9.83 22.37 -1.31
N VAL A 324 8.83 21.82 -0.62
CA VAL A 324 8.60 22.03 0.82
C VAL A 324 8.96 20.78 1.64
N ARG A 325 9.19 19.63 0.99
CA ARG A 325 9.18 18.30 1.62
C ARG A 325 10.09 17.31 0.87
N ARG A 326 10.96 16.58 1.57
CA ARG A 326 11.70 15.44 0.99
C ARG A 326 10.76 14.27 0.66
N VAL A 327 11.28 13.22 0.00
CA VAL A 327 10.53 11.98 -0.25
C VAL A 327 9.93 11.45 1.06
N SER A 328 10.74 11.34 2.11
CA SER A 328 10.32 10.89 3.45
C SER A 328 9.22 11.76 4.09
N ARG A 329 9.10 13.03 3.69
CA ARG A 329 8.09 13.97 4.19
C ARG A 329 6.78 13.93 3.42
N LEU A 330 6.77 13.34 2.22
CA LEU A 330 5.53 12.99 1.52
C LEU A 330 5.01 11.65 2.03
N ILE A 331 5.88 10.65 2.07
CA ILE A 331 5.58 9.28 2.43
C ILE A 331 6.79 8.74 3.19
N SER A 332 6.58 8.26 4.41
CA SER A 332 7.69 7.76 5.23
C SER A 332 8.15 6.36 4.83
N GLY A 333 7.28 5.57 4.22
CA GLY A 333 7.52 4.15 4.05
C GLY A 333 6.26 3.34 3.79
N MET A 334 6.36 2.05 4.10
CA MET A 334 5.26 1.09 4.07
C MET A 334 5.24 0.27 5.33
N ASP A 335 4.06 0.14 5.94
CA ASP A 335 3.80 -0.93 6.89
C ASP A 335 3.67 -2.26 6.15
N VAL A 336 4.20 -3.34 6.71
CA VAL A 336 4.23 -4.67 6.09
C VAL A 336 3.67 -5.71 7.05
N ALA A 337 2.46 -6.21 6.76
CA ALA A 337 2.00 -7.46 7.37
C ALA A 337 2.53 -8.65 6.61
N THR A 338 3.14 -9.58 7.34
CA THR A 338 3.56 -10.89 6.83
C THR A 338 2.62 -11.96 7.34
N TYR A 339 2.09 -12.79 6.44
CA TYR A 339 1.22 -13.91 6.76
C TYR A 339 1.87 -15.21 6.28
N GLN A 340 1.92 -16.21 7.16
CA GLN A 340 2.43 -17.55 6.84
C GLN A 340 1.26 -18.51 6.68
N GLN A 341 1.31 -19.36 5.66
CA GLN A 341 0.39 -20.48 5.55
C GLN A 341 0.82 -21.57 6.53
N LEU A 342 0.19 -21.62 7.70
CA LEU A 342 0.46 -22.64 8.72
C LEU A 342 -0.44 -23.88 8.58
N SER A 343 -1.51 -23.78 7.79
CA SER A 343 -2.39 -24.91 7.48
C SER A 343 -2.89 -24.81 6.05
N ALA A 344 -3.43 -25.91 5.51
CA ALA A 344 -4.02 -25.94 4.18
C ALA A 344 -5.15 -24.89 3.99
N ASN A 345 -5.79 -24.46 5.09
CA ASN A 345 -7.02 -23.67 5.05
C ASN A 345 -6.90 -22.25 5.64
N ALA A 346 -5.73 -21.85 6.17
CA ALA A 346 -5.60 -20.56 6.83
C ALA A 346 -4.19 -19.98 6.77
N TYR A 347 -4.13 -18.70 6.43
CA TYR A 347 -2.99 -17.83 6.68
C TYR A 347 -3.08 -17.21 8.08
N THR A 348 -1.95 -17.18 8.78
CA THR A 348 -1.80 -16.56 10.10
C THR A 348 -0.84 -15.39 10.01
N MET A 349 -1.21 -14.25 10.59
CA MET A 349 -0.32 -13.09 10.70
C MET A 349 0.87 -13.41 11.60
N MET A 350 2.09 -13.24 11.09
CA MET A 350 3.34 -13.61 11.77
C MET A 350 4.19 -12.44 12.20
N ASN A 351 4.14 -11.33 11.44
CA ASN A 351 4.95 -10.15 11.72
C ASN A 351 4.31 -8.88 11.16
N LEU A 352 4.54 -7.77 11.86
CA LEU A 352 4.31 -6.42 11.38
C LEU A 352 5.66 -5.70 11.39
N ALA A 353 6.10 -5.24 10.22
CA ALA A 353 7.32 -4.47 10.06
C ALA A 353 7.02 -3.11 9.41
N PHE A 354 7.97 -2.19 9.50
CA PHE A 354 7.95 -0.95 8.75
C PHE A 354 9.17 -0.91 7.82
N LEU A 355 8.97 -0.48 6.58
CA LEU A 355 10.03 -0.28 5.59
C LEU A 355 10.08 1.20 5.22
N GLY A 356 11.19 1.87 5.51
CA GLY A 356 11.44 3.24 5.07
C GLY A 356 11.57 3.34 3.55
N LEU A 357 11.17 4.50 2.99
CA LEU A 357 11.60 4.84 1.63
C LEU A 357 13.02 5.42 1.66
N PRO A 358 13.86 5.14 0.64
CA PRO A 358 15.12 5.84 0.43
C PRO A 358 14.93 7.36 0.44
N ASP A 359 15.51 8.04 1.43
CA ASP A 359 15.55 9.51 1.51
C ASP A 359 16.97 10.06 1.27
N TRP A 360 17.77 9.30 0.52
CA TRP A 360 19.19 9.59 0.24
C TRP A 360 19.41 10.93 -0.43
N MET A 361 18.42 11.39 -1.22
CA MET A 361 18.48 12.70 -1.88
C MET A 361 17.68 13.74 -1.10
N PRO A 362 18.35 14.62 -0.34
CA PRO A 362 17.69 15.57 0.54
C PRO A 362 16.96 16.72 -0.16
N ASP A 363 17.34 17.04 -1.39
CA ASP A 363 16.88 18.22 -2.11
C ASP A 363 16.66 17.87 -3.58
N ILE A 364 15.38 17.70 -3.96
CA ILE A 364 14.98 17.46 -5.35
C ILE A 364 14.30 18.72 -5.85
N ARG A 365 15.02 19.50 -6.64
CA ARG A 365 14.61 20.83 -7.12
C ARG A 365 14.53 20.91 -8.64
N SER A 366 15.13 19.95 -9.33
CA SER A 366 15.23 19.93 -10.79
C SER A 366 15.00 18.55 -11.38
N PRO A 367 14.60 18.46 -12.67
CA PRO A 367 14.52 17.18 -13.37
C PRO A 367 15.89 16.48 -13.51
N ALA A 368 17.00 17.22 -13.44
CA ALA A 368 18.35 16.66 -13.52
C ALA A 368 18.68 15.85 -12.26
N GLU A 369 18.38 16.40 -11.09
CA GLU A 369 18.50 15.72 -9.79
C GLU A 369 17.61 14.47 -9.73
N VAL A 370 16.38 14.55 -10.26
CA VAL A 370 15.51 13.36 -10.38
C VAL A 370 16.17 12.26 -11.20
N ARG A 371 16.75 12.59 -12.36
CA ARG A 371 17.44 11.61 -13.22
C ARG A 371 18.64 10.99 -12.52
N GLU A 372 19.41 11.79 -11.81
CA GLU A 372 20.57 11.33 -11.04
C GLU A 372 20.16 10.34 -9.94
N PHE A 373 19.14 10.69 -9.13
CA PHE A 373 18.66 9.80 -8.09
C PHE A 373 18.07 8.51 -8.67
N LYS A 374 17.34 8.64 -9.78
CA LYS A 374 16.80 7.47 -10.48
C LYS A 374 17.89 6.52 -10.96
N ALA A 375 18.99 7.04 -11.52
CA ALA A 375 20.11 6.19 -11.97
C ALA A 375 20.73 5.39 -10.82
N ILE A 376 20.87 6.00 -9.64
CA ILE A 376 21.33 5.32 -8.42
C ILE A 376 20.34 4.22 -8.01
N LEU A 377 19.05 4.53 -7.93
CA LEU A 377 18.01 3.55 -7.57
C LEU A 377 17.95 2.39 -8.58
N GLU A 378 18.14 2.65 -9.87
CA GLU A 378 18.16 1.65 -10.94
C GLU A 378 19.36 0.71 -10.79
N GLU A 379 20.56 1.24 -10.58
CA GLU A 379 21.75 0.41 -10.34
C GLU A 379 21.52 -0.50 -9.13
N HIS A 380 21.07 0.06 -8.01
CA HIS A 380 20.81 -0.70 -6.80
C HIS A 380 19.76 -1.79 -7.04
N HIS A 381 18.65 -1.46 -7.71
CA HIS A 381 17.62 -2.43 -8.07
C HIS A 381 18.18 -3.57 -8.94
N GLU A 382 19.01 -3.27 -9.94
CA GLU A 382 19.68 -4.27 -10.78
C GLU A 382 20.59 -5.19 -9.97
N ARG A 383 21.43 -4.62 -9.08
CA ARG A 383 22.38 -5.40 -8.26
C ARG A 383 21.65 -6.34 -7.29
N ILE A 384 20.62 -5.84 -6.63
CA ILE A 384 19.82 -6.64 -5.70
C ILE A 384 19.09 -7.78 -6.41
N ARG A 385 18.53 -7.50 -7.59
CA ARG A 385 17.82 -8.53 -8.35
C ARG A 385 18.70 -9.72 -8.70
N ALA A 386 19.99 -9.50 -8.92
CA ALA A 386 20.95 -10.54 -9.28
C ALA A 386 21.38 -11.47 -8.12
N ILE A 387 21.15 -11.08 -6.86
CA ILE A 387 21.55 -11.89 -5.69
C ILE A 387 20.59 -13.07 -5.53
N ASP A 388 21.06 -14.31 -5.38
CA ASP A 388 20.17 -15.46 -5.16
C ASP A 388 19.78 -15.60 -3.68
N GLU A 389 18.52 -15.31 -3.33
CA GLU A 389 18.00 -15.43 -1.96
C GLU A 389 17.86 -16.90 -1.50
N SER A 390 17.89 -17.87 -2.41
CA SER A 390 17.80 -19.29 -2.03
C SER A 390 19.04 -19.80 -1.30
N ARG A 391 20.17 -19.10 -1.44
CA ARG A 391 21.42 -19.39 -0.75
C ARG A 391 21.53 -18.58 0.54
N SER A 392 22.12 -19.19 1.58
CA SER A 392 22.25 -18.57 2.90
C SER A 392 23.04 -17.25 2.87
N ASP A 393 24.12 -17.19 2.08
CA ASP A 393 24.93 -15.99 1.87
C ASP A 393 24.13 -14.86 1.20
N GLY A 394 23.41 -15.17 0.11
CA GLY A 394 22.54 -14.21 -0.57
C GLY A 394 21.39 -13.72 0.31
N TYR A 395 20.76 -14.60 1.09
CA TYR A 395 19.72 -14.23 2.05
C TYR A 395 20.23 -13.23 3.10
N GLN A 396 21.38 -13.49 3.72
CA GLN A 396 21.96 -12.58 4.72
C GLN A 396 22.37 -11.23 4.11
N LEU A 397 22.90 -11.26 2.89
CA LEU A 397 23.27 -10.05 2.16
C LEU A 397 22.05 -9.16 1.88
N LEU A 398 20.93 -9.77 1.46
CA LEU A 398 19.67 -9.06 1.23
C LEU A 398 19.07 -8.50 2.53
N LEU A 399 19.16 -9.22 3.65
CA LEU A 399 18.69 -8.71 4.94
C LEU A 399 19.44 -7.43 5.35
N ARG A 400 20.77 -7.41 5.25
CA ARG A 400 21.57 -6.21 5.56
C ARG A 400 21.20 -5.03 4.67
N TYR A 401 21.00 -5.29 3.38
CA TYR A 401 20.57 -4.24 2.45
C TYR A 401 19.17 -3.70 2.79
N ARG A 402 18.25 -4.57 3.19
CA ARG A 402 16.92 -4.18 3.65
C ARG A 402 16.98 -3.32 4.90
N ASP A 403 17.89 -3.62 5.83
CA ASP A 403 18.10 -2.82 7.04
C ASP A 403 18.64 -1.43 6.71
N PHE A 404 19.64 -1.35 5.80
CA PHE A 404 20.12 -0.08 5.25
C PHE A 404 18.98 0.77 4.66
N LEU A 405 18.13 0.18 3.81
CA LEU A 405 16.98 0.89 3.23
C LEU A 405 16.00 1.43 4.26
N SER A 406 15.84 0.72 5.38
CA SER A 406 14.85 1.06 6.41
C SER A 406 15.37 2.12 7.39
N GLY A 407 16.68 2.16 7.63
CA GLY A 407 17.32 3.06 8.59
C GLY A 407 18.07 4.26 8.00
N ASP A 408 18.39 4.24 6.70
CA ASP A 408 19.31 5.20 6.06
C ASP A 408 20.68 5.30 6.77
N GLU A 409 21.12 4.17 7.34
CA GLU A 409 22.38 4.08 8.09
C GLU A 409 23.52 3.65 7.17
N LEU A 410 24.48 4.54 6.92
CA LEU A 410 25.62 4.25 6.04
C LEU A 410 26.47 3.07 6.52
N ASP A 411 26.54 2.82 7.83
CA ASP A 411 27.27 1.66 8.37
C ASP A 411 26.70 0.35 7.84
N ALA A 412 25.36 0.22 7.78
CA ALA A 412 24.69 -0.93 7.20
C ALA A 412 24.96 -1.05 5.69
N LEU A 413 25.07 0.07 4.97
CA LEU A 413 25.48 0.08 3.57
C LEU A 413 26.92 -0.42 3.40
N PHE A 414 27.86 0.04 4.23
CA PHE A 414 29.26 -0.37 4.14
C PHE A 414 29.44 -1.85 4.46
N ASP A 415 28.76 -2.36 5.49
CA ASP A 415 28.73 -3.78 5.81
C ASP A 415 28.17 -4.61 4.65
N PHE A 416 27.10 -4.13 4.02
CA PHE A 416 26.56 -4.75 2.80
C PHE A 416 27.59 -4.73 1.66
N LEU A 417 28.23 -3.60 1.37
CA LEU A 417 29.19 -3.48 0.28
C LEU A 417 30.42 -4.37 0.47
N ALA A 418 30.92 -4.50 1.70
CA ALA A 418 32.02 -5.38 2.04
C ALA A 418 31.69 -6.85 1.76
N ASP A 419 30.51 -7.31 2.18
CA ASP A 419 30.06 -8.68 1.91
C ASP A 419 29.62 -8.89 0.46
N TYR A 420 29.08 -7.86 -0.20
CA TYR A 420 28.79 -7.86 -1.63
C TYR A 420 30.07 -8.06 -2.45
N GLY A 421 31.19 -7.47 -2.03
CA GLY A 421 32.49 -7.69 -2.67
C GLY A 421 32.93 -9.15 -2.64
N ARG A 422 32.76 -9.82 -1.49
CA ARG A 422 33.04 -11.27 -1.35
C ARG A 422 32.11 -12.11 -2.21
N PHE A 423 30.83 -11.78 -2.21
CA PHE A 423 29.82 -12.40 -3.07
C PHE A 423 30.21 -12.25 -4.55
N LEU A 424 30.52 -11.03 -4.99
CA LEU A 424 30.91 -10.73 -6.37
C LEU A 424 32.13 -11.54 -6.81
N ILE A 425 33.20 -11.60 -5.99
CA ILE A 425 34.39 -12.41 -6.31
C ILE A 425 33.99 -13.88 -6.49
N SER A 426 33.20 -14.43 -5.56
CA SER A 426 32.77 -15.83 -5.62
C SER A 426 31.89 -16.14 -6.83
N GLU A 427 31.09 -15.17 -7.30
CA GLU A 427 30.26 -15.33 -8.49
C GLU A 427 31.06 -15.16 -9.78
N LEU A 428 32.04 -14.26 -9.82
CA LEU A 428 32.96 -14.13 -10.94
C LEU A 428 33.84 -15.37 -11.12
N GLU A 429 34.28 -16.00 -10.03
CA GLU A 429 34.98 -17.31 -10.07
C GLU A 429 34.11 -18.44 -10.65
N ARG A 430 32.78 -18.28 -10.64
CA ARG A 430 31.80 -19.20 -11.25
C ARG A 430 31.35 -18.76 -12.65
N ASP A 431 32.07 -17.84 -13.27
CA ASP A 431 31.74 -17.27 -14.59
C ASP A 431 30.39 -16.53 -14.66
N HIS A 432 29.85 -16.07 -13.53
CA HIS A 432 28.59 -15.31 -13.48
C HIS A 432 28.81 -13.81 -13.73
N TYR A 433 29.36 -13.46 -14.90
CA TYR A 433 29.70 -12.08 -15.30
C TYR A 433 28.50 -11.12 -15.44
N TYR A 434 27.27 -11.62 -15.36
CA TYR A 434 26.06 -10.80 -15.30
C TYR A 434 25.89 -10.10 -13.95
N ILE A 435 26.58 -10.57 -12.90
CA ILE A 435 26.68 -9.91 -11.59
C ILE A 435 27.77 -8.85 -11.70
N LYS A 436 27.40 -7.59 -11.44
CA LYS A 436 28.26 -6.43 -11.69
C LYS A 436 28.57 -5.69 -10.40
N PRO A 437 29.74 -5.04 -10.28
CA PRO A 437 30.00 -4.14 -9.17
C PRO A 437 29.03 -2.95 -9.16
N PHE A 438 28.86 -2.34 -7.99
CA PHE A 438 28.31 -0.98 -7.88
C PHE A 438 29.29 0.02 -8.50
N SER A 439 28.78 1.06 -9.14
CA SER A 439 29.66 2.06 -9.75
C SER A 439 30.19 3.01 -8.68
N GLU A 440 31.47 3.37 -8.80
CA GLU A 440 32.08 4.36 -7.92
C GLU A 440 31.35 5.70 -8.03
N THR A 441 30.94 6.09 -9.23
CA THR A 441 30.20 7.34 -9.47
C THR A 441 28.89 7.38 -8.70
N HIS A 442 28.05 6.33 -8.77
CA HIS A 442 26.78 6.30 -8.06
C HIS A 442 26.95 6.16 -6.55
N LEU A 443 27.90 5.35 -6.08
CA LEU A 443 28.18 5.21 -4.65
C LEU A 443 28.72 6.51 -4.05
N ARG A 444 29.69 7.16 -4.70
CA ARG A 444 30.22 8.46 -4.28
C ARG A 444 29.07 9.46 -4.17
N ARG A 445 28.21 9.52 -5.20
CA ARG A 445 27.08 10.44 -5.22
C ARG A 445 26.06 10.16 -4.13
N LEU A 446 25.71 8.90 -3.89
CA LEU A 446 24.83 8.49 -2.79
C LEU A 446 25.39 8.97 -1.45
N VAL A 447 26.67 8.69 -1.16
CA VAL A 447 27.30 9.08 0.11
C VAL A 447 27.36 10.62 0.26
N GLU A 448 27.70 11.35 -0.80
CA GLU A 448 27.67 12.82 -0.80
C GLU A 448 26.28 13.38 -0.49
N MET A 449 25.23 12.79 -1.06
CA MET A 449 23.85 13.26 -0.86
C MET A 449 23.32 12.91 0.53
N SER A 450 23.55 11.68 1.00
CA SER A 450 23.09 11.20 2.32
C SER A 450 23.88 11.85 3.47
N GLN A 451 25.19 12.06 3.30
CA GLN A 451 26.07 12.66 4.30
C GLN A 451 26.99 13.74 3.69
N PRO A 452 26.47 14.96 3.44
CA PRO A 452 27.25 16.05 2.84
C PRO A 452 28.54 16.44 3.57
N LYS A 453 28.64 16.07 4.86
CA LYS A 453 29.86 16.27 5.67
C LYS A 453 31.04 15.43 5.20
N LEU A 454 30.80 14.33 4.48
CA LEU A 454 31.83 13.45 3.95
C LEU A 454 32.36 13.90 2.58
N SER A 455 31.67 14.82 1.89
CA SER A 455 32.09 15.31 0.57
C SER A 455 33.55 15.79 0.48
N PRO A 456 34.13 16.49 1.46
CA PRO A 456 35.55 16.89 1.39
C PRO A 456 36.52 15.71 1.34
N ILE A 457 36.18 14.60 2.01
CA ILE A 457 36.98 13.37 2.00
C ILE A 457 36.86 12.71 0.62
N LEU A 458 35.63 12.62 0.09
CA LEU A 458 35.36 12.01 -1.21
C LEU A 458 36.03 12.79 -2.36
N GLN A 459 36.20 14.11 -2.24
CA GLN A 459 36.86 14.94 -3.25
C GLN A 459 38.39 15.00 -3.11
N SER A 460 38.95 14.38 -2.07
CA SER A 460 40.40 14.39 -1.84
C SER A 460 41.12 13.44 -2.79
N GLN A 461 42.29 13.86 -3.28
CA GLN A 461 43.07 13.06 -4.22
C GLN A 461 43.61 11.81 -3.51
N GLY A 462 43.20 10.62 -3.96
CA GLY A 462 43.58 9.34 -3.35
C GLY A 462 42.44 8.61 -2.62
N PHE A 463 41.26 9.25 -2.53
CA PHE A 463 39.99 8.61 -2.20
C PHE A 463 39.15 8.47 -3.48
#